data_AF-A0A8T4LN29-F1
#
_entry.id   AF-A0A8T4LN29-F1
#
_cell.length_a   1.000
_cell.length_b   1.000
_cell.length_c   1.000
_cell.angle_alpha   90.00
_cell.angle_beta   90.00
_cell.angle_gamma   90.00
#
_symmetry.space_group_name_H-M   'P 1'
#
loop_
_entity.id
_entity.type
_entity.pdbx_description
1 polymer ?
#
loop_
_entity_poly.entity_id
_entity_poly.type
_entity_poly.pdbx_seq_one_letter_code
_entity_poly.pdbx_strand_id
1 'polypeptide(L)' 'MGKRRRGRERQENCVSCGRTVPRDKAVDFNKRSFFSTDLRTGDNVSLFTETDVYYCISCAKHRKIFEKKKKLAQMRRGVF' A
#
# COMPACT_ATOMS: atom_id res chain seq x y z
N MET A 1 -11.38 -10.42 7.85
CA MET A 1 -10.13 -11.18 7.76
C MET A 1 -10.34 -12.48 8.51
N GLY A 2 -10.56 -13.56 7.79
CA GLY A 2 -11.05 -14.81 8.36
C GLY A 2 -11.53 -15.73 7.25
N LYS A 3 -10.80 -16.84 7.07
CA LYS A 3 -11.05 -17.85 6.04
C LYS A 3 -12.51 -18.30 6.04
N ARG A 4 -13.25 -17.94 4.99
CA ARG A 4 -14.52 -18.59 4.65
C ARG A 4 -14.21 -19.84 3.82
N ARG A 5 -13.95 -20.99 4.46
CA ARG A 5 -13.82 -22.33 3.82
C ARG A 5 -13.00 -22.38 2.50
N ARG A 6 -11.98 -21.55 2.33
CA ARG A 6 -11.05 -21.60 1.19
C ARG A 6 -9.77 -22.29 1.65
N GLY A 7 -9.18 -23.12 0.79
CA GLY A 7 -7.99 -23.93 1.07
C GLY A 7 -6.72 -23.12 1.41
N ARG A 8 -5.62 -23.39 0.71
CA ARG A 8 -4.39 -22.59 0.87
C ARG A 8 -4.50 -21.29 0.08
N GLU A 9 -4.33 -20.16 0.76
CA GLU A 9 -4.37 -18.84 0.14
C GLU A 9 -3.02 -18.44 -0.44
N ARG A 10 -3.04 -17.55 -1.43
CA ARG A 10 -1.86 -16.90 -1.98
C ARG A 10 -1.09 -16.17 -0.88
N GLN A 11 0.23 -16.33 -0.89
CA GLN A 11 1.13 -15.64 0.05
C GLN A 11 1.74 -14.43 -0.66
N GLU A 12 1.76 -13.30 0.04
CA GLU A 12 2.37 -12.06 -0.42
C GLU A 12 3.56 -11.72 0.50
N ASN A 13 4.58 -11.06 -0.06
CA ASN A 13 5.77 -10.68 0.69
C ASN A 13 5.62 -9.27 1.25
N CYS A 14 5.91 -9.10 2.54
CA CYS A 14 5.95 -7.78 3.16
C CYS A 14 7.10 -6.96 2.55
N VAL A 15 6.78 -5.79 1.98
CA VAL A 15 7.78 -4.89 1.37
C VAL A 15 8.81 -4.38 2.39
N SER A 16 8.45 -4.29 3.67
CA SER A 16 9.36 -3.73 4.69
C SER A 16 10.29 -4.74 5.35
N CYS A 17 9.88 -6.01 5.48
CA CYS A 17 10.65 -7.01 6.24
C CYS A 17 10.82 -8.35 5.51
N GLY A 18 10.30 -8.48 4.29
CA GLY A 18 10.40 -9.69 3.48
C GLY A 18 9.54 -10.87 3.97
N ARG A 19 8.88 -10.77 5.13
CA ARG A 19 8.07 -11.87 5.67
C ARG A 19 6.91 -12.23 4.73
N THR A 20 6.77 -13.52 4.45
CA THR A 20 5.64 -14.10 3.72
C THR A 20 4.39 -14.10 4.60
N VAL A 21 3.31 -13.49 4.10
CA VAL A 21 2.04 -13.36 4.81
C VAL A 21 0.90 -13.78 3.87
N PRO A 22 -0.08 -14.57 4.33
CA PRO A 22 -1.24 -14.89 3.49
C PRO A 22 -2.01 -13.61 3.12
N ARG A 23 -2.49 -13.52 1.88
CA ARG A 23 -3.09 -12.29 1.32
C ARG A 23 -4.27 -11.74 2.13
N ASP A 24 -5.10 -12.59 2.74
CA ASP A 24 -6.22 -12.15 3.60
C ASP A 24 -5.74 -11.39 4.86
N LYS A 25 -4.54 -11.71 5.35
CA LYS A 25 -3.94 -11.08 6.53
C LYS A 25 -2.95 -9.97 6.18
N ALA A 26 -2.57 -9.85 4.92
CA ALA A 26 -1.68 -8.80 4.46
C ALA A 26 -2.44 -7.46 4.42
N VAL A 27 -1.77 -6.39 4.85
CA VAL A 27 -2.31 -5.04 4.76
C VAL A 27 -1.91 -4.47 3.42
N ASP A 28 -2.89 -4.29 2.54
CA ASP A 28 -2.72 -3.59 1.26
C ASP A 28 -2.58 -2.08 1.50
N PHE A 29 -1.70 -1.44 0.75
CA PHE A 29 -1.59 0.01 0.71
C PHE A 29 -1.18 0.43 -0.69
N ASN A 30 -1.89 1.41 -1.26
CA ASN A 30 -1.51 1.97 -2.55
C ASN A 30 -0.46 3.06 -2.32
N LYS A 31 0.75 2.83 -2.82
CA LYS A 31 1.85 3.80 -2.75
C LYS A 31 1.88 4.58 -4.06
N ARG A 32 1.57 5.88 -3.98
CA ARG A 32 1.80 6.83 -5.07
C ARG A 32 3.26 7.26 -5.07
N SER A 33 3.94 7.08 -6.19
CA SER A 33 5.26 7.64 -6.47
C SER A 33 5.14 8.62 -7.63
N PHE A 34 5.65 9.82 -7.41
CA PHE A 34 5.80 10.84 -8.43
C PHE A 34 7.26 10.84 -8.88
N PHE A 35 7.48 10.56 -10.15
CA PHE A 35 8.78 10.70 -10.80
C PHE A 35 8.72 11.92 -11.70
N SER A 36 9.56 12.90 -11.42
CA SER A 36 9.81 14.04 -12.30
C SER A 36 11.25 13.95 -12.78
N THR A 37 11.45 13.91 -14.09
CA THR A 37 12.76 14.12 -14.68
C THR A 37 12.96 15.63 -14.81
N ASP A 38 13.74 16.22 -13.90
CA ASP A 38 14.17 17.63 -13.92
C ASP A 38 15.22 17.84 -15.02
N LEU A 39 14.82 17.59 -16.27
CA LEU A 39 15.62 17.94 -17.43
C LEU A 39 15.41 19.44 -17.61
N ARG A 40 16.41 20.24 -17.20
CA ARG A 40 16.48 21.72 -17.32
C ARG A 40 16.42 22.24 -18.78
N THR A 41 15.85 21.46 -19.70
CA THR A 41 15.84 21.62 -21.14
C THR A 41 14.45 21.25 -21.65
N GLY A 42 13.45 22.09 -21.36
CA GLY A 42 12.15 22.14 -22.06
C GLY A 42 11.12 21.03 -21.77
N ASP A 43 11.51 19.76 -21.81
CA ASP A 43 10.58 18.62 -21.82
C ASP A 43 10.55 17.87 -20.49
N ASN A 44 9.91 18.47 -19.48
CA ASN A 44 9.70 17.82 -18.19
C ASN A 44 8.59 16.76 -18.30
N VAL A 45 8.98 15.50 -18.43
CA VAL A 45 8.04 14.38 -18.32
C VAL A 45 7.79 14.09 -16.85
N SER A 46 6.54 14.23 -16.42
CA SER A 46 6.09 13.88 -15.08
C SER A 46 5.26 12.60 -15.14
N LEU A 47 5.67 11.60 -14.34
CA LEU A 47 5.04 10.28 -14.30
C LEU A 47 4.47 10.03 -12.90
N PHE A 48 3.17 9.74 -12.87
CA PHE A 48 2.49 9.25 -11.68
C PHE A 48 2.39 7.73 -11.76
N THR A 49 3.05 7.03 -10.84
CA THR A 49 2.96 5.58 -10.72
C THR A 49 2.28 5.22 -9.41
N GLU A 50 1.23 4.41 -9.50
CA GLU A 50 0.60 3.78 -8.34
C GLU A 50 1.07 2.34 -8.23
N THR A 51 1.58 1.94 -7.06
CA THR A 51 1.99 0.57 -6.81
C THR A 51 1.28 0.03 -5.58
N ASP A 52 0.58 -1.09 -5.76
CA ASP A 52 -0.02 -1.81 -4.66
C ASP A 52 1.05 -2.58 -3.89
N VAL A 53 1.26 -2.17 -2.63
CA VAL A 53 2.25 -2.77 -1.74
C VAL A 53 1.57 -3.49 -0.59
N TYR A 54 2.14 -4.64 -0.22
CA TYR A 54 1.64 -5.47 0.87
C TYR A 54 2.58 -5.39 2.07
N TYR A 55 1.99 -5.27 3.27
CA TYR A 55 2.72 -5.26 4.53
C TYR A 55 2.21 -6.33 5.49
N CYS A 56 3.10 -6.84 6.33
CA CYS A 56 2.71 -7.60 7.51
C CYS A 56 2.10 -6.66 8.57
N ILE A 57 1.28 -7.22 9.47
CA ILE A 57 0.55 -6.47 10.49
C ILE A 57 1.49 -5.63 11.37
N SER A 58 2.65 -6.17 11.75
CA SER A 58 3.63 -5.48 12.59
C SER A 58 4.24 -4.26 11.88
N CYS A 59 4.72 -4.43 10.64
CA CYS A 59 5.28 -3.32 9.86
C CYS A 59 4.22 -2.27 9.52
N ALA A 60 2.98 -2.68 9.26
CA ALA A 60 1.87 -1.78 9.01
C ALA A 60 1.55 -0.91 10.24
N LYS A 61 1.62 -1.46 11.45
CA LYS A 61 1.50 -0.68 12.71
C LYS A 61 2.66 0.28 12.89
N HIS A 62 3.90 -0.19 12.78
CA HIS A 62 5.09 0.65 12.94
C HIS A 62 5.10 1.85 11.99
N ARG A 63 4.68 1.64 10.74
CA ARG A 63 4.62 2.68 9.69
C ARG A 63 3.32 3.50 9.70
N LYS A 64 2.45 3.32 10.70
CA LYS A 64 1.15 4.00 10.85
C LYS A 64 0.25 3.90 9.61
N ILE A 65 0.29 2.78 8.91
CA ILE A 65 -0.49 2.57 7.67
C ILE A 65 -1.99 2.52 7.97
N PHE A 66 -2.38 1.96 9.12
CA PHE A 66 -3.77 1.95 9.55
C PHE A 66 -4.35 3.35 9.76
N GLU A 67 -3.58 4.26 10.36
CA GLU A 67 -3.99 5.65 10.54
C GLU A 67 -4.13 6.37 9.19
N LYS A 68 -3.19 6.13 8.27
CA LYS A 68 -3.26 6.67 6.90
C LYS A 68 -4.51 6.17 6.17
N LYS A 69 -4.81 4.86 6.22
CA LYS A 69 -6.03 4.31 5.62
C LYS A 69 -7.29 4.86 6.27
N LYS A 70 -7.29 5.09 7.60
CA LYS A 70 -8.41 5.73 8.30
C LYS A 70 -8.64 7.15 7.79
N LYS A 71 -7.59 7.98 7.69
CA LYS A 71 -7.67 9.34 7.14
C LYS A 71 -8.17 9.35 5.69
N LEU A 72 -7.62 8.47 4.85
CA LEU A 72 -8.08 8.32 3.46
C LEU A 72 -9.56 7.90 3.38
N ALA A 73 -10.00 6.99 4.24
CA ALA A 73 -11.39 6.57 4.30
C ALA A 73 -12.32 7.69 4.82
N GLN A 74 -11.87 8.53 5.75
CA GLN A 74 -12.61 9.71 6.21
C GLN A 74 -12.78 10.74 5.08
N MET A 75 -11.67 11.08 4.40
CA MET A 75 -11.69 11.97 3.23
C MET A 75 -12.64 11.44 2.15
N ARG A 76 -12.56 10.14 1.84
CA ARG A 76 -13.42 9.50 0.82
C ARG A 76 -14.90 9.47 1.23
N ARG A 77 -15.21 9.49 2.53
CA ARG A 77 -16.58 9.58 3.07
C ARG A 77 -17.12 11.00 3.14
N GLY A 78 -16.30 12.03 2.86
CA GLY A 78 -16.72 13.43 2.92
C GLY A 78 -17.04 13.95 4.33
N VAL A 79 -16.67 13.20 5.37
CA VAL A 79 -16.85 13.61 6.76
C VAL A 79 -15.54 14.30 7.18
N PHE A 80 -15.52 15.63 7.08
CA PHE A 80 -14.44 16.48 7.55
C PHE A 80 -14.48 16.63 9.08
#